data_AF-A0A480VK79-F1
#
_entry.id   AF-A0A480VK79-F1
#
_cell.length_a   1.000
_cell.length_b   1.000
_cell.length_c   1.000
_cell.angle_alpha   90.00
_cell.angle_beta   90.00
_cell.angle_gamma   90.00
#
_symmetry.space_group_name_H-M   'P 1'
#
loop_
_entity.id
_entity.type
_entity.pdbx_description
1 polymer ?
#
loop_
_entity_poly.entity_id
_entity_poly.type
_entity_poly.pdbx_seq_one_letter_code
_entity_poly.pdbx_strand_id
1 'polypeptide(L)'
;MTGREQKVYYSYSQISHKHNVPDDGLPLQSQLPQPGKEAKAPGFALPELEHNLQLLIELTEQEIIQNDRQLQYERDMVVNLSHELEKMAEVLEHEERVISNLSKVLEMVEECERRLQPGCSNPLTLDECARIFETLQDKYYEEYRMSDRVDLAVAIVYPLMKDYFKEWDPLKDCTYGTEIISKWKSLLENDQLLSHGGQDLSADAFHRLIWEVWMPFVRNIVTQWQPRNCDPMVDFLDSWVHIIPVWILDNILDQLVFPKLQKEVENWNPLTDTVPIHSWIHPWLPLMQARLEPLYSPIRSKLASALQKWHPSDSSAKLILQPWKDVFTPDSWEAFMVKNIVPKLGKEKGETHPSTAALLSWFLRPAVMIMVLKTWPLNSVQRLIIIST
;
A
#
# COMPACT_ATOMS: atom_id res chain seq x y z
N MET A 1 -30.41 55.94 -25.03
CA MET A 1 -30.86 57.16 -25.72
C MET A 1 -31.83 57.91 -24.82
N THR A 2 -31.36 58.92 -24.09
CA THR A 2 -32.19 59.99 -23.51
C THR A 2 -31.24 61.17 -23.27
N GLY A 3 -31.54 62.32 -23.87
CA GLY A 3 -30.65 63.48 -23.93
C GLY A 3 -31.15 64.67 -23.11
N ARG A 4 -30.18 65.49 -22.68
CA ARG A 4 -30.21 66.88 -22.16
C ARG A 4 -31.42 67.34 -21.33
N GLU A 5 -31.17 67.51 -20.03
CA GLU A 5 -31.99 68.34 -19.16
C GLU A 5 -31.44 69.77 -19.04
N GLN A 6 -32.37 70.72 -19.06
CA GLN A 6 -32.20 72.15 -19.23
C GLN A 6 -32.12 72.82 -17.85
N LYS A 7 -31.02 73.56 -17.57
CA LYS A 7 -30.92 74.40 -16.36
C LYS A 7 -31.91 75.56 -16.46
N VAL A 8 -32.92 75.56 -15.59
CA VAL A 8 -33.87 76.66 -15.44
C VAL A 8 -33.38 77.58 -14.31
N TYR A 9 -32.82 78.73 -14.68
CA TYR A 9 -32.62 79.86 -13.77
C TYR A 9 -33.84 80.79 -13.87
N TYR A 10 -34.65 80.89 -12.81
CA TYR A 10 -35.65 81.95 -12.65
C TYR A 10 -35.26 82.90 -11.51
N SER A 11 -34.78 84.08 -11.92
CA SER A 11 -35.02 85.42 -11.38
C SER A 11 -35.47 85.57 -9.91
N TYR A 12 -34.51 85.80 -9.01
CA TYR A 12 -34.74 86.39 -7.67
C TYR A 12 -34.55 87.93 -7.65
N SER A 13 -34.58 88.59 -8.81
CA SER A 13 -34.32 90.03 -8.93
C SER A 13 -35.57 90.93 -8.93
N GLN A 14 -36.74 90.43 -8.49
CA GLN A 14 -38.01 91.18 -8.54
C GLN A 14 -38.61 91.58 -7.19
N ILE A 15 -37.91 91.41 -6.06
CA ILE A 15 -38.42 91.83 -4.75
C ILE A 15 -37.53 92.95 -4.21
N SER A 16 -37.67 94.14 -4.80
CA SER A 16 -37.14 95.40 -4.26
C SER A 16 -38.14 96.51 -4.54
N HIS A 17 -39.28 96.47 -3.86
CA HIS A 17 -40.18 97.62 -3.80
C HIS A 17 -39.94 98.38 -2.50
N LYS A 18 -39.37 99.58 -2.65
CA LYS A 18 -39.13 100.57 -1.59
C LYS A 18 -40.46 101.19 -1.14
N HIS A 19 -40.69 101.25 0.17
CA HIS A 19 -41.68 102.14 0.76
C HIS A 19 -41.03 103.52 1.01
N ASN A 20 -41.64 104.58 0.48
CA ASN A 20 -41.20 105.98 0.65
C ASN A 20 -41.55 106.50 2.05
N VAL A 21 -40.62 107.24 2.66
CA VAL A 21 -40.87 108.13 3.81
C VAL A 21 -40.51 109.55 3.36
N PRO A 22 -41.33 110.59 3.61
CA PRO A 22 -41.08 111.94 3.12
C PRO A 22 -39.98 112.66 3.92
N ASP A 23 -39.13 113.36 3.18
CA ASP A 23 -38.03 114.21 3.63
C ASP A 23 -38.56 115.63 3.91
N ASP A 24 -38.36 116.13 5.13
CA ASP A 24 -38.66 117.52 5.49
C ASP A 24 -37.50 118.08 6.32
N GLY A 25 -36.81 119.08 5.75
CA GLY A 25 -36.10 120.14 6.48
C GLY A 25 -34.80 119.78 7.22
N LEU A 26 -33.67 119.91 6.51
CA LEU A 26 -32.34 120.33 7.01
C LEU A 26 -32.40 121.59 7.92
N PRO A 27 -31.32 122.03 8.62
CA PRO A 27 -30.08 121.33 9.01
C PRO A 27 -29.50 121.69 10.41
N LEU A 28 -28.38 121.00 10.70
CA LEU A 28 -27.16 121.45 11.40
C LEU A 28 -27.17 121.70 12.94
N GLN A 29 -26.53 120.72 13.59
CA GLN A 29 -25.28 120.87 14.35
C GLN A 29 -25.34 121.22 15.84
N SER A 30 -24.68 120.31 16.57
CA SER A 30 -23.85 120.51 17.75
C SER A 30 -24.44 120.15 19.12
N GLN A 31 -23.61 119.35 19.81
CA GLN A 31 -23.47 119.19 21.27
C GLN A 31 -24.29 118.08 21.94
N LEU A 32 -23.57 116.97 22.15
CA LEU A 32 -23.60 116.12 23.36
C LEU A 32 -23.80 116.98 24.63
N PRO A 33 -24.54 116.51 25.66
CA PRO A 33 -24.09 115.34 26.43
C PRO A 33 -25.20 114.40 26.94
N GLN A 34 -24.83 113.13 27.13
CA GLN A 34 -25.52 112.17 28.02
C GLN A 34 -25.71 112.82 29.41
N PRO A 35 -26.76 112.52 30.22
CA PRO A 35 -27.15 111.15 30.58
C PRO A 35 -28.63 110.93 30.95
N GLY A 36 -29.10 109.69 30.81
CA GLY A 36 -30.30 109.25 31.51
C GLY A 36 -31.19 108.35 30.67
N LYS A 37 -31.34 107.11 31.14
CA LYS A 37 -32.47 106.23 30.85
C LYS A 37 -32.86 106.11 29.37
N GLU A 38 -32.02 105.42 28.63
CA GLU A 38 -32.56 104.45 27.69
C GLU A 38 -32.24 103.11 28.36
N ALA A 39 -33.19 102.50 29.09
CA ALA A 39 -34.07 101.55 28.44
C ALA A 39 -33.42 101.12 27.12
N LYS A 40 -32.35 100.31 27.19
CA LYS A 40 -32.05 99.42 26.08
C LYS A 40 -33.34 98.64 25.91
N ALA A 41 -34.20 99.16 25.05
CA ALA A 41 -35.28 98.42 24.44
C ALA A 41 -34.68 97.06 24.14
N PRO A 42 -35.36 95.95 24.48
CA PRO A 42 -34.83 94.63 24.21
C PRO A 42 -34.53 94.59 22.72
N GLY A 43 -33.25 94.78 22.39
CA GLY A 43 -32.81 95.13 21.06
C GLY A 43 -32.84 93.84 20.29
N PHE A 44 -34.02 93.53 19.74
CA PHE A 44 -34.25 92.38 18.89
C PHE A 44 -33.69 91.06 19.46
N ALA A 45 -33.99 90.77 20.72
CA ALA A 45 -33.77 89.43 21.26
C ALA A 45 -34.99 88.57 20.87
N LEU A 46 -34.82 87.70 19.87
CA LEU A 46 -35.79 86.66 19.54
C LEU A 46 -35.26 85.31 20.05
N PRO A 47 -35.37 85.03 21.36
CA PRO A 47 -34.85 83.80 21.96
C PRO A 47 -35.45 82.54 21.30
N GLU A 48 -36.71 82.61 20.85
CA GLU A 48 -37.35 81.52 20.12
C GLU A 48 -36.75 81.32 18.72
N LEU A 49 -36.35 82.38 18.02
CA LEU A 49 -35.70 82.28 16.71
C LEU A 49 -34.26 81.78 16.85
N GLU A 50 -33.54 82.25 17.87
CA GLU A 50 -32.19 81.78 18.22
C GLU A 50 -32.22 80.31 18.62
N HIS A 51 -33.19 79.90 19.44
CA HIS A 51 -33.43 78.50 19.79
C HIS A 51 -33.78 77.65 18.56
N ASN A 52 -34.66 78.13 17.67
CA ASN A 52 -34.99 77.43 16.43
C ASN A 52 -33.78 77.28 15.49
N LEU A 53 -32.93 78.30 15.37
CA LEU A 53 -31.70 78.24 14.60
C LEU A 53 -30.68 77.29 15.24
N GLN A 54 -30.54 77.33 16.56
CA GLN A 54 -29.67 76.43 17.31
C GLN A 54 -30.14 74.96 17.17
N LEU A 55 -31.45 74.72 17.24
CA LEU A 55 -32.05 73.40 17.01
C LEU A 55 -31.79 72.91 15.58
N LEU A 56 -31.93 73.78 14.58
CA LEU A 56 -31.58 73.42 13.19
C LEU A 56 -30.10 73.09 13.05
N ILE A 57 -29.22 73.84 13.70
CA ILE A 57 -27.78 73.55 13.72
C ILE A 57 -27.53 72.19 14.37
N GLU A 58 -28.10 71.93 15.54
CA GLU A 58 -27.96 70.64 16.26
C GLU A 58 -28.50 69.45 15.46
N LEU A 59 -29.65 69.61 14.80
CA LEU A 59 -30.21 68.58 13.92
C LEU A 59 -29.31 68.31 12.72
N THR A 60 -28.82 69.37 12.06
CA THR A 60 -27.90 69.22 10.92
C THR A 60 -26.55 68.62 11.35
N GLU A 61 -26.03 68.97 12.53
CA GLU A 61 -24.82 68.38 13.09
C GLU A 61 -25.00 66.89 13.37
N GLN A 62 -26.13 66.50 13.97
CA GLN A 62 -26.47 65.10 14.19
C GLN A 62 -26.63 64.32 12.87
N GLU A 63 -27.26 64.90 11.86
CA GLU A 63 -27.37 64.30 10.52
C GLU A 63 -25.98 64.12 9.87
N ILE A 64 -25.08 65.09 10.02
CA ILE A 64 -23.70 64.99 9.51
C ILE A 64 -22.96 63.83 10.20
N ILE A 65 -23.04 63.74 11.53
CA ILE A 65 -22.38 62.68 12.31
C ILE A 65 -22.96 61.30 11.94
N GLN A 66 -24.28 61.20 11.79
CA GLN A 66 -24.92 59.95 11.39
C GLN A 66 -24.52 59.53 9.98
N ASN A 67 -24.50 60.46 9.03
CA ASN A 67 -24.04 60.19 7.67
C ASN A 67 -22.56 59.77 7.63
N ASP A 68 -21.69 60.41 8.40
CA ASP A 68 -20.27 60.02 8.46
C ASP A 68 -20.09 58.61 9.03
N ARG A 69 -20.81 58.26 10.10
CA ARG A 69 -20.82 56.89 10.65
C ARG A 69 -21.34 55.87 9.66
N GLN A 70 -22.43 56.18 8.96
CA GLN A 70 -22.96 55.29 7.92
C GLN A 70 -21.94 55.12 6.79
N LEU A 71 -21.32 56.21 6.34
CA LEU A 71 -20.32 56.18 5.28
C LEU A 71 -19.08 55.37 5.69
N GLN A 72 -18.64 55.44 6.95
CA GLN A 72 -17.57 54.59 7.48
C GLN A 72 -17.97 53.11 7.51
N TYR A 73 -19.17 52.79 8.01
CA TYR A 73 -19.69 51.42 8.01
C TYR A 73 -19.79 50.83 6.61
N GLU A 74 -20.34 51.57 5.65
CA GLU A 74 -20.42 51.14 4.24
C GLU A 74 -19.02 50.93 3.64
N ARG A 75 -18.05 51.79 3.96
CA ARG A 75 -16.66 51.62 3.51
C ARG A 75 -16.02 50.35 4.07
N ASP A 76 -16.17 50.10 5.37
CA ASP A 76 -15.64 48.89 6.01
C ASP A 76 -16.31 47.63 5.44
N MET A 77 -17.62 47.69 5.20
CA MET A 77 -18.36 46.60 4.57
C MET A 77 -17.87 46.32 3.14
N VAL A 78 -17.59 47.36 2.35
CA VAL A 78 -17.00 47.20 1.01
C VAL A 78 -15.64 46.53 1.09
N VAL A 79 -14.79 46.90 2.04
CA VAL A 79 -13.48 46.27 2.24
C VAL A 79 -13.66 44.80 2.62
N ASN A 80 -14.52 44.47 3.57
CA ASN A 80 -14.76 43.07 3.96
C ASN A 80 -15.30 42.24 2.79
N LEU A 81 -16.28 42.75 2.06
CA LEU A 81 -16.83 42.08 0.88
C LEU A 81 -15.77 41.90 -0.22
N SER A 82 -14.85 42.85 -0.40
CA SER A 82 -13.76 42.69 -1.37
C SER A 82 -12.81 41.55 -1.02
N HIS A 83 -12.49 41.38 0.27
CA HIS A 83 -11.67 40.25 0.73
C HIS A 83 -12.42 38.92 0.62
N GLU A 84 -13.73 38.90 0.90
CA GLU A 84 -14.55 37.71 0.71
C GLU A 84 -14.65 37.31 -0.77
N LEU A 85 -14.79 38.29 -1.68
CA LEU A 85 -14.79 38.04 -3.13
C LEU A 85 -13.45 37.47 -3.61
N GLU A 86 -12.33 38.04 -3.15
CA GLU A 86 -10.98 37.55 -3.49
C GLU A 86 -10.78 36.11 -3.01
N LYS A 87 -11.14 35.82 -1.75
CA LYS A 87 -11.07 34.47 -1.19
C LYS A 87 -11.95 33.46 -1.95
N MET A 88 -13.17 33.86 -2.33
CA MET A 88 -14.06 32.99 -3.11
C MET A 88 -13.54 32.76 -4.53
N ALA A 89 -12.89 33.76 -5.14
CA ALA A 89 -12.26 33.60 -6.44
C ALA A 89 -11.11 32.58 -6.40
N GLU A 90 -10.26 32.61 -5.36
CA GLU A 90 -9.20 31.61 -5.18
C GLU A 90 -9.74 30.18 -5.03
N VAL A 91 -10.83 30.01 -4.26
CA VAL A 91 -11.49 28.71 -4.09
C VAL A 91 -12.07 28.23 -5.41
N LEU A 92 -12.76 29.10 -6.16
CA LEU A 92 -13.32 28.76 -7.46
C LEU A 92 -12.23 28.31 -8.45
N GLU A 93 -11.09 29.01 -8.50
CA GLU A 93 -9.99 28.64 -9.37
C GLU A 93 -9.37 27.28 -8.99
N HIS A 94 -9.27 26.99 -7.69
CA HIS A 94 -8.81 25.70 -7.21
C HIS A 94 -9.78 24.58 -7.59
N GLU A 95 -11.07 24.76 -7.34
CA GLU A 95 -12.11 23.77 -7.69
C GLU A 95 -12.19 23.54 -9.21
N GLU A 96 -12.05 24.59 -10.03
CA GLU A 96 -12.04 24.46 -11.49
C GLU A 96 -10.84 23.64 -11.98
N ARG A 97 -9.66 23.80 -11.35
CA ARG A 97 -8.49 22.95 -11.61
C ARG A 97 -8.74 21.48 -11.23
N VAL A 98 -9.33 21.23 -10.05
CA VAL A 98 -9.67 19.88 -9.59
C VAL A 98 -10.68 19.21 -10.52
N ILE A 99 -11.75 19.93 -10.91
CA ILE A 99 -12.76 19.44 -11.87
C ILE A 99 -12.10 19.11 -13.22
N SER A 100 -11.21 19.98 -13.72
CA SER A 100 -10.48 19.73 -14.97
C SER A 100 -9.61 18.47 -14.91
N ASN A 101 -8.89 18.27 -13.81
CA ASN A 101 -8.06 17.08 -13.61
C ASN A 101 -8.89 15.80 -13.51
N LEU A 102 -9.92 15.79 -12.66
CA LEU A 102 -10.84 14.67 -12.50
C LEU A 102 -11.52 14.30 -13.82
N SER A 103 -11.91 15.29 -14.63
CA SER A 103 -12.49 15.05 -15.96
C SER A 103 -11.53 14.30 -16.88
N LYS A 104 -10.24 14.65 -16.87
CA LYS A 104 -9.21 13.96 -17.67
C LYS A 104 -8.95 12.55 -17.15
N VAL A 105 -8.93 12.35 -15.84
CA VAL A 105 -8.79 11.01 -15.22
C VAL A 105 -9.97 10.13 -15.64
N LEU A 106 -11.19 10.64 -15.53
CA LEU A 106 -12.41 9.94 -15.90
C LEU A 106 -12.40 9.57 -17.39
N GLU A 107 -12.01 10.48 -18.28
CA GLU A 107 -11.86 10.19 -19.72
C GLU A 107 -10.85 9.05 -19.98
N MET A 108 -9.71 9.04 -19.28
CA MET A 108 -8.72 7.96 -19.41
C MET A 108 -9.28 6.61 -18.93
N VAL A 109 -10.05 6.59 -17.84
CA VAL A 109 -10.66 5.38 -17.28
C VAL A 109 -11.79 4.87 -18.17
N GLU A 110 -12.67 5.74 -18.66
CA GLU A 110 -13.73 5.39 -19.61
C GLU A 110 -13.15 4.82 -20.92
N GLU A 111 -12.03 5.36 -21.40
CA GLU A 111 -11.36 4.82 -22.57
C GLU A 111 -10.79 3.41 -22.30
N CYS A 112 -10.26 3.16 -21.10
CA CYS A 112 -9.84 1.81 -20.71
C CYS A 112 -11.03 0.84 -20.68
N GLU A 113 -12.14 1.24 -20.07
CA GLU A 113 -13.34 0.42 -19.99
C GLU A 113 -13.90 0.11 -21.39
N ARG A 114 -13.96 1.10 -22.28
CA ARG A 114 -14.42 0.93 -23.67
C ARG A 114 -13.55 -0.08 -24.41
N ARG A 115 -12.23 -0.04 -24.20
CA ARG A 115 -11.27 -0.96 -24.83
C ARG A 115 -11.22 -2.34 -24.18
N LEU A 116 -11.79 -2.51 -22.98
CA LEU A 116 -11.94 -3.80 -22.32
C LEU A 116 -13.17 -4.59 -22.80
N GLN A 117 -14.12 -3.92 -23.48
CA GLN A 117 -15.34 -4.57 -23.97
C GLN A 117 -15.04 -5.63 -25.06
N PRO A 118 -15.78 -6.77 -25.05
CA PRO A 118 -15.57 -7.83 -26.02
C PRO A 118 -15.93 -7.38 -27.44
N GLY A 119 -15.03 -7.62 -28.41
CA GLY A 119 -15.23 -7.24 -29.81
C GLY A 119 -14.69 -5.86 -30.20
N CYS A 120 -13.95 -5.19 -29.31
CA CYS A 120 -13.25 -3.96 -29.66
C CYS A 120 -12.15 -4.22 -30.71
N SER A 121 -12.04 -3.32 -31.70
CA SER A 121 -11.03 -3.43 -32.77
C SER A 121 -9.60 -3.20 -32.28
N ASN A 122 -9.43 -2.51 -31.13
CA ASN A 122 -8.13 -2.22 -30.51
C ASN A 122 -8.21 -2.47 -28.99
N PRO A 123 -8.16 -3.74 -28.54
CA PRO A 123 -8.25 -4.07 -27.13
C PRO A 123 -7.11 -3.46 -26.31
N LEU A 124 -7.36 -3.16 -25.05
CA LEU A 124 -6.33 -2.64 -24.14
C LEU A 124 -5.31 -3.73 -23.79
N THR A 125 -4.03 -3.44 -23.97
CA THR A 125 -2.96 -4.35 -23.56
C THR A 125 -2.47 -4.05 -22.14
N LEU A 126 -1.87 -5.04 -21.46
CA LEU A 126 -1.30 -4.86 -20.13
C LEU A 126 -0.21 -3.77 -20.10
N ASP A 127 0.61 -3.64 -21.15
CA ASP A 127 1.64 -2.60 -21.23
C ASP A 127 1.07 -1.20 -21.44
N GLU A 128 0.00 -1.05 -22.23
CA GLU A 128 -0.71 0.22 -22.34
C GLU A 128 -1.38 0.59 -21.02
N CYS A 129 -2.02 -0.37 -20.36
CA CYS A 129 -2.63 -0.17 -19.05
C CYS A 129 -1.58 0.28 -18.02
N ALA A 130 -0.40 -0.34 -18.01
CA ALA A 130 0.71 0.08 -17.15
C ALA A 130 1.12 1.55 -17.39
N ARG A 131 1.24 1.99 -18.65
CA ARG A 131 1.55 3.40 -18.98
C ARG A 131 0.47 4.37 -18.51
N ILE A 132 -0.79 3.96 -18.54
CA ILE A 132 -1.92 4.77 -18.04
C ILE A 132 -1.81 4.89 -16.52
N PHE A 133 -1.53 3.79 -15.81
CA PHE A 133 -1.30 3.81 -14.37
C PHE A 133 -0.08 4.66 -13.97
N GLU A 134 1.03 4.58 -14.70
CA GLU A 134 2.19 5.47 -14.52
C GLU A 134 1.78 6.94 -14.69
N THR A 135 1.01 7.27 -15.73
CA THR A 135 0.52 8.64 -15.96
C THR A 135 -0.40 9.13 -14.85
N LEU A 136 -1.27 8.26 -14.33
CA LEU A 136 -2.15 8.57 -13.19
C LEU A 136 -1.34 8.84 -11.92
N GLN A 137 -0.31 8.03 -11.66
CA GLN A 137 0.58 8.21 -10.51
C GLN A 137 1.44 9.48 -10.61
N ASP A 138 1.95 9.79 -11.79
CA ASP A 138 2.85 10.93 -11.98
C ASP A 138 2.13 12.28 -12.06
N LYS A 139 1.01 12.35 -12.79
CA LYS A 139 0.34 13.63 -13.12
C LYS A 139 -0.90 13.91 -12.30
N TYR A 140 -1.56 12.89 -11.76
CA TYR A 140 -2.86 12.99 -11.10
C TYR A 140 -2.86 12.24 -9.76
N TYR A 141 -1.76 12.36 -9.01
CA TYR A 141 -1.55 11.59 -7.78
C TYR A 141 -2.64 11.84 -6.73
N GLU A 142 -3.09 13.09 -6.58
CA GLU A 142 -4.13 13.44 -5.60
C GLU A 142 -5.46 12.79 -5.97
N GLU A 143 -5.85 12.87 -7.24
CA GLU A 143 -7.06 12.24 -7.77
C GLU A 143 -6.97 10.70 -7.74
N TYR A 144 -5.78 10.15 -8.02
CA TYR A 144 -5.48 8.72 -7.96
C TYR A 144 -5.45 8.18 -6.52
N ARG A 145 -5.15 9.01 -5.53
CA ARG A 145 -5.24 8.65 -4.10
C ARG A 145 -6.67 8.77 -3.58
N MET A 146 -7.43 9.73 -4.09
CA MET A 146 -8.84 9.95 -3.72
C MET A 146 -9.76 8.89 -4.33
N SER A 147 -9.46 8.43 -5.54
CA SER A 147 -10.09 7.27 -6.17
C SER A 147 -9.42 6.02 -5.60
N ASP A 148 -10.16 5.07 -5.03
CA ASP A 148 -9.53 3.90 -4.41
C ASP A 148 -8.68 3.13 -5.45
N ARG A 149 -7.35 3.19 -5.29
CA ARG A 149 -6.35 2.52 -6.13
C ARG A 149 -6.69 1.05 -6.35
N VAL A 150 -7.23 0.41 -5.31
CA VAL A 150 -7.60 -1.00 -5.33
C VAL A 150 -8.76 -1.23 -6.28
N ASP A 151 -9.78 -0.39 -6.25
CA ASP A 151 -10.97 -0.55 -7.09
C ASP A 151 -10.65 -0.36 -8.58
N LEU A 152 -9.79 0.61 -8.91
CA LEU A 152 -9.38 0.82 -10.31
C LEU A 152 -8.57 -0.37 -10.84
N ALA A 153 -7.66 -0.91 -10.01
CA ALA A 153 -6.88 -2.09 -10.37
C ALA A 153 -7.77 -3.32 -10.55
N VAL A 154 -8.75 -3.53 -9.65
CA VAL A 154 -9.71 -4.62 -9.73
C VAL A 154 -10.57 -4.51 -10.99
N ALA A 155 -11.01 -3.30 -11.36
CA ALA A 155 -11.87 -3.08 -12.51
C ALA A 155 -11.16 -3.30 -13.85
N ILE A 156 -9.92 -2.82 -14.00
CA ILE A 156 -9.23 -2.80 -15.30
C ILE A 156 -8.15 -3.89 -15.39
N VAL A 157 -7.28 -3.98 -14.39
CA VAL A 157 -6.09 -4.84 -14.44
C VAL A 157 -6.46 -6.30 -14.27
N TYR A 158 -7.38 -6.63 -13.36
CA TYR A 158 -7.67 -8.03 -13.05
C TYR A 158 -8.26 -8.80 -14.24
N PRO A 159 -9.23 -8.25 -15.01
CA PRO A 159 -9.72 -8.92 -16.21
C PRO A 159 -8.61 -9.16 -17.24
N LEU A 160 -7.78 -8.15 -17.52
CA LEU A 160 -6.65 -8.27 -18.45
C LEU A 160 -5.65 -9.34 -18.00
N MET A 161 -5.38 -9.39 -16.69
CA MET A 161 -4.46 -10.35 -16.12
C MET A 161 -5.03 -11.78 -16.14
N LYS A 162 -6.34 -11.93 -15.88
CA LYS A 162 -7.05 -13.22 -16.01
C LYS A 162 -6.97 -13.73 -17.45
N ASP A 163 -7.18 -12.86 -18.43
CA ASP A 163 -7.08 -13.22 -19.84
C ASP A 163 -5.65 -13.58 -20.24
N TYR A 164 -4.65 -12.85 -19.73
CA TYR A 164 -3.22 -13.14 -19.96
C TYR A 164 -2.78 -14.52 -19.44
N PHE A 165 -3.30 -14.92 -18.28
CA PHE A 165 -2.99 -16.23 -17.67
C PHE A 165 -3.93 -17.37 -18.10
N LYS A 166 -4.93 -17.11 -18.94
CA LYS A 166 -5.98 -18.09 -19.26
C LYS A 166 -5.47 -19.44 -19.76
N GLU A 167 -4.46 -19.42 -20.62
CA GLU A 167 -3.85 -20.62 -21.22
C GLU A 167 -2.55 -21.05 -20.51
N TRP A 168 -2.23 -20.41 -19.37
CA TRP A 168 -0.99 -20.68 -18.65
C TRP A 168 -1.07 -21.99 -17.86
N ASP A 169 -0.05 -22.82 -18.05
CA ASP A 169 0.20 -24.03 -17.24
C ASP A 169 1.49 -23.83 -16.43
N PRO A 170 1.38 -23.50 -15.13
CA PRO A 170 2.53 -23.17 -14.28
C PRO A 170 3.59 -24.29 -14.17
N LEU A 171 3.22 -25.55 -14.35
CA LEU A 171 4.14 -26.68 -14.26
C LEU A 171 4.90 -26.95 -15.58
N LYS A 172 4.48 -26.34 -16.69
CA LYS A 172 5.19 -26.42 -17.98
C LYS A 172 6.09 -25.21 -18.23
N ASP A 173 5.60 -24.02 -17.89
CA ASP A 173 6.38 -22.79 -17.95
C ASP A 173 6.26 -22.07 -16.61
N CYS A 174 7.23 -22.32 -15.73
CA CYS A 174 7.28 -21.75 -14.40
C CYS A 174 7.66 -20.26 -14.40
N THR A 175 8.20 -19.72 -15.48
CA THR A 175 8.68 -18.33 -15.56
C THR A 175 7.72 -17.38 -16.25
N TYR A 176 6.73 -17.91 -16.96
CA TYR A 176 5.74 -17.12 -17.68
C TYR A 176 5.02 -16.12 -16.76
N GLY A 177 5.05 -14.84 -17.15
CA GLY A 177 4.36 -13.77 -16.43
C GLY A 177 5.08 -13.21 -15.21
N THR A 178 6.26 -13.75 -14.84
CA THR A 178 7.08 -13.21 -13.73
C THR A 178 7.48 -11.75 -13.96
N GLU A 179 7.95 -11.41 -15.16
CA GLU A 179 8.33 -10.03 -15.53
C GLU A 179 7.13 -9.07 -15.46
N ILE A 180 5.99 -9.49 -15.99
CA ILE A 180 4.76 -8.69 -16.02
C ILE A 180 4.24 -8.48 -14.60
N ILE A 181 4.16 -9.53 -13.79
CA ILE A 181 3.75 -9.42 -12.39
C ILE A 181 4.75 -8.54 -11.62
N SER A 182 6.05 -8.64 -11.88
CA SER A 182 7.05 -7.78 -11.22
C SER A 182 6.86 -6.30 -11.57
N LYS A 183 6.51 -5.98 -12.82
CA LYS A 183 6.17 -4.62 -13.23
C LYS A 183 4.91 -4.12 -12.52
N TRP A 184 3.88 -4.96 -12.48
CA TRP A 184 2.63 -4.65 -11.77
C TRP A 184 2.79 -4.64 -10.25
N LYS A 185 3.80 -5.31 -9.69
CA LYS A 185 4.19 -5.20 -8.29
C LYS A 185 4.67 -3.78 -8.00
N SER A 186 5.63 -3.25 -8.75
CA SER A 186 6.09 -1.87 -8.55
C SER A 186 5.00 -0.82 -8.74
N LEU A 187 4.05 -1.07 -9.66
CA LEU A 187 2.92 -0.16 -9.90
C LEU A 187 1.75 -0.37 -8.92
N LEU A 188 1.68 -1.53 -8.27
CA LEU A 188 0.69 -2.13 -7.36
C LEU A 188 0.91 -1.92 -5.86
N GLU A 189 2.17 -2.03 -5.45
CA GLU A 189 2.59 -2.12 -4.06
C GLU A 189 2.49 -0.74 -3.40
N ASN A 190 1.95 -0.72 -2.18
CA ASN A 190 1.84 0.49 -1.35
C ASN A 190 3.06 0.53 -0.42
N ASP A 191 4.02 1.41 -0.73
CA ASP A 191 5.27 1.55 0.05
C ASP A 191 5.00 1.93 1.53
N GLN A 192 3.84 2.52 1.81
CA GLN A 192 3.42 2.97 3.14
C GLN A 192 2.89 1.83 4.05
N LEU A 193 2.57 0.66 3.52
CA LEU A 193 2.01 -0.46 4.29
C LEU A 193 3.06 -1.48 4.76
N LEU A 194 4.32 -1.33 4.33
CA LEU A 194 5.42 -2.22 4.73
C LEU A 194 5.83 -2.06 6.22
N SER A 195 5.30 -1.05 6.94
CA SER A 195 5.63 -0.80 8.36
C SER A 195 4.66 -1.36 9.40
N HIS A 196 3.48 -1.84 9.01
CA HIS A 196 2.55 -2.44 9.97
C HIS A 196 2.11 -3.82 9.51
N GLY A 197 2.42 -4.83 10.34
CA GLY A 197 2.20 -6.25 10.08
C GLY A 197 0.87 -6.54 9.41
N GLY A 198 0.95 -7.36 8.36
CA GLY A 198 -0.15 -7.61 7.44
C GLY A 198 -1.46 -7.96 8.13
N GLN A 199 -2.54 -7.39 7.60
CA GLN A 199 -3.87 -7.97 7.72
C GLN A 199 -4.93 -7.37 6.80
N ASP A 200 -4.68 -6.20 6.18
CA ASP A 200 -5.71 -5.61 5.31
C ASP A 200 -5.50 -5.95 3.83
N LEU A 201 -5.95 -7.14 3.44
CA LEU A 201 -6.07 -7.55 2.03
C LEU A 201 -6.91 -6.58 1.20
N SER A 202 -7.77 -5.80 1.86
CA SER A 202 -8.59 -4.79 1.19
C SER A 202 -7.77 -3.58 0.75
N ALA A 203 -6.65 -3.27 1.41
CA ALA A 203 -5.87 -2.06 1.19
C ALA A 203 -4.70 -2.24 0.20
N ASP A 204 -4.33 -3.48 -0.13
CA ASP A 204 -3.21 -3.77 -1.05
C ASP A 204 -3.70 -4.43 -2.35
N ALA A 205 -3.74 -3.60 -3.40
CA ALA A 205 -4.17 -4.00 -4.74
C ALA A 205 -3.30 -5.12 -5.33
N PHE A 206 -2.00 -5.15 -5.04
CA PHE A 206 -1.11 -6.20 -5.53
C PHE A 206 -1.36 -7.52 -4.82
N HIS A 207 -1.48 -7.51 -3.49
CA HIS A 207 -1.77 -8.73 -2.73
C HIS A 207 -3.10 -9.35 -3.15
N ARG A 208 -4.10 -8.51 -3.37
CA ARG A 208 -5.43 -8.93 -3.84
C ARG A 208 -5.38 -9.44 -5.28
N LEU A 209 -4.58 -8.84 -6.17
CA LEU A 209 -4.34 -9.34 -7.52
C LEU A 209 -3.78 -10.76 -7.50
N ILE A 210 -2.72 -10.99 -6.71
CA ILE A 210 -2.11 -12.33 -6.60
C ILE A 210 -3.10 -13.33 -6.02
N TRP A 211 -3.89 -12.93 -5.02
CA TRP A 211 -4.87 -13.81 -4.39
C TRP A 211 -6.09 -14.14 -5.26
N GLU A 212 -6.64 -13.18 -6.00
CA GLU A 212 -7.87 -13.38 -6.78
C GLU A 212 -7.63 -13.86 -8.21
N VAL A 213 -6.49 -13.50 -8.81
CA VAL A 213 -6.18 -13.84 -10.21
C VAL A 213 -5.18 -14.98 -10.31
N TRP A 214 -4.04 -14.88 -9.63
CA TRP A 214 -2.95 -15.84 -9.79
C TRP A 214 -3.15 -17.13 -8.96
N MET A 215 -3.59 -17.00 -7.70
CA MET A 215 -3.77 -18.12 -6.78
C MET A 215 -4.74 -19.21 -7.28
N PRO A 216 -5.85 -18.91 -7.99
CA PRO A 216 -6.70 -19.94 -8.59
C PRO A 216 -5.95 -20.91 -9.51
N PHE A 217 -4.99 -20.43 -10.32
CA PHE A 217 -4.15 -21.29 -11.16
C PHE A 217 -3.27 -22.21 -10.31
N VAL A 218 -2.70 -21.67 -9.22
CA VAL A 218 -1.88 -22.44 -8.28
C VAL A 218 -2.71 -23.51 -7.56
N ARG A 219 -3.92 -23.19 -7.09
CA ARG A 219 -4.81 -24.18 -6.47
C ARG A 219 -5.16 -25.31 -7.45
N ASN A 220 -5.36 -24.98 -8.72
CA ASN A 220 -5.64 -25.96 -9.77
C ASN A 220 -4.45 -26.91 -9.98
N ILE A 221 -3.24 -26.40 -10.19
CA ILE A 221 -2.05 -27.26 -10.38
C ILE A 221 -1.74 -28.09 -9.14
N VAL A 222 -1.87 -27.53 -7.94
CA VAL A 222 -1.62 -28.25 -6.67
C VAL A 222 -2.55 -29.43 -6.56
N THR A 223 -3.82 -29.28 -6.96
CA THR A 223 -4.81 -30.36 -6.91
C THR A 223 -4.36 -31.54 -7.77
N GLN A 224 -3.85 -31.28 -8.97
CA GLN A 224 -3.44 -32.30 -9.95
C GLN A 224 -2.02 -32.84 -9.72
N TRP A 225 -1.15 -32.06 -9.07
CA TRP A 225 0.25 -32.39 -8.83
C TRP A 225 0.41 -33.63 -7.94
N GLN A 226 1.44 -34.44 -8.22
CA GLN A 226 1.79 -35.62 -7.44
C GLN A 226 3.08 -35.37 -6.66
N PRO A 227 3.10 -35.58 -5.32
CA PRO A 227 4.28 -35.30 -4.49
C PRO A 227 5.58 -35.98 -4.95
N ARG A 228 5.48 -37.16 -5.57
CA ARG A 228 6.64 -37.91 -6.09
C ARG A 228 7.31 -37.27 -7.30
N ASN A 229 6.63 -36.38 -8.01
CA ASN A 229 7.18 -35.57 -9.09
C ASN A 229 7.33 -34.13 -8.60
N CYS A 230 8.26 -33.89 -7.68
CA CYS A 230 8.40 -32.63 -6.97
C CYS A 230 9.04 -31.51 -7.80
N ASP A 231 9.98 -31.84 -8.68
CA ASP A 231 10.86 -30.85 -9.34
C ASP A 231 10.07 -29.72 -10.04
N PRO A 232 9.03 -29.99 -10.86
CA PRO A 232 8.29 -28.93 -11.53
C PRO A 232 7.59 -27.95 -10.57
N MET A 233 7.13 -28.44 -9.41
CA MET A 233 6.46 -27.60 -8.41
C MET A 233 7.49 -26.80 -7.59
N VAL A 234 8.64 -27.40 -7.28
CA VAL A 234 9.72 -26.71 -6.57
C VAL A 234 10.30 -25.60 -7.45
N ASP A 235 10.62 -25.90 -8.71
CA ASP A 235 11.14 -24.92 -9.68
C ASP A 235 10.15 -23.78 -9.91
N PHE A 236 8.85 -24.09 -9.94
CA PHE A 236 7.79 -23.09 -9.99
C PHE A 236 7.80 -22.17 -8.77
N LEU A 237 7.76 -22.72 -7.55
CA LEU A 237 7.73 -21.88 -6.35
C LEU A 237 9.02 -21.08 -6.15
N ASP A 238 10.17 -21.64 -6.50
CA ASP A 238 11.46 -20.95 -6.45
C ASP A 238 11.51 -19.76 -7.40
N SER A 239 10.97 -19.90 -8.62
CA SER A 239 10.90 -18.80 -9.60
C SER A 239 9.99 -17.64 -9.14
N TRP A 240 8.99 -17.92 -8.31
CA TRP A 240 8.00 -16.94 -7.85
C TRP A 240 8.24 -16.39 -6.45
N VAL A 241 9.18 -16.97 -5.68
CA VAL A 241 9.39 -16.70 -4.24
C VAL A 241 9.64 -15.23 -3.92
N HIS A 242 10.30 -14.48 -4.82
CA HIS A 242 10.62 -13.06 -4.62
C HIS A 242 9.53 -12.10 -5.14
N ILE A 243 8.58 -12.63 -5.89
CA ILE A 243 7.54 -11.86 -6.56
C ILE A 243 6.28 -11.84 -5.69
N ILE A 244 5.86 -13.00 -5.20
CA ILE A 244 4.61 -13.14 -4.44
C ILE A 244 4.75 -12.66 -2.98
N PRO A 245 3.66 -12.18 -2.36
CA PRO A 245 3.65 -11.87 -0.94
C PRO A 245 3.96 -13.09 -0.06
N VAL A 246 4.74 -12.87 1.00
CA VAL A 246 5.21 -13.93 1.91
C VAL A 246 4.05 -14.74 2.51
N TRP A 247 2.95 -14.08 2.89
CA TRP A 247 1.79 -14.77 3.47
C TRP A 247 1.09 -15.71 2.46
N ILE A 248 1.14 -15.42 1.16
CA ILE A 248 0.60 -16.30 0.11
C ILE A 248 1.50 -17.52 -0.04
N LEU A 249 2.82 -17.32 -0.06
CA LEU A 249 3.79 -18.41 -0.07
C LEU A 249 3.58 -19.34 1.13
N ASP A 250 3.46 -18.78 2.33
CA ASP A 250 3.20 -19.53 3.56
C ASP A 250 1.88 -20.31 3.46
N ASN A 251 0.82 -19.71 2.91
CA ASN A 251 -0.45 -20.40 2.66
C ASN A 251 -0.28 -21.60 1.72
N ILE A 252 0.48 -21.44 0.64
CA ILE A 252 0.76 -22.53 -0.31
C ILE A 252 1.54 -23.65 0.38
N LEU A 253 2.62 -23.32 1.07
CA LEU A 253 3.47 -24.31 1.71
C LEU A 253 2.72 -25.07 2.82
N ASP A 254 2.00 -24.36 3.68
CA ASP A 254 1.37 -24.96 4.86
C ASP A 254 0.01 -25.63 4.57
N GLN A 255 -0.83 -25.00 3.74
CA GLN A 255 -2.21 -25.45 3.57
C GLN A 255 -2.40 -26.32 2.33
N LEU A 256 -1.48 -26.26 1.36
CA LEU A 256 -1.62 -26.94 0.08
C LEU A 256 -0.57 -28.03 -0.13
N VAL A 257 0.71 -27.67 -0.01
CA VAL A 257 1.83 -28.60 -0.27
C VAL A 257 2.01 -29.57 0.90
N PHE A 258 2.14 -29.04 2.13
CA PHE A 258 2.43 -29.83 3.31
C PHE A 258 1.43 -30.98 3.55
N PRO A 259 0.09 -30.78 3.47
CA PRO A 259 -0.86 -31.87 3.70
C PRO A 259 -0.74 -32.99 2.67
N LYS A 260 -0.36 -32.67 1.42
CA LYS A 260 -0.13 -33.68 0.37
C LYS A 260 1.15 -34.46 0.62
N LEU A 261 2.23 -33.77 1.03
CA LEU A 261 3.49 -34.44 1.44
C LEU A 261 3.24 -35.35 2.64
N GLN A 262 2.53 -34.87 3.65
CA GLN A 262 2.19 -35.65 4.84
C GLN A 262 1.45 -36.93 4.47
N LYS A 263 0.38 -36.81 3.67
CA LYS A 263 -0.39 -37.96 3.21
C LYS A 263 0.45 -38.95 2.40
N GLU A 264 1.34 -38.47 1.54
CA GLU A 264 2.21 -39.35 0.75
C GLU A 264 3.25 -40.06 1.63
N VAL A 265 3.81 -39.38 2.63
CA VAL A 265 4.69 -39.99 3.65
C VAL A 265 3.95 -41.06 4.45
N GLU A 266 2.69 -40.83 4.80
CA GLU A 266 1.83 -41.79 5.50
C GLU A 266 1.51 -43.03 4.65
N ASN A 267 1.40 -42.89 3.33
CA ASN A 267 1.17 -44.01 2.41
C ASN A 267 2.45 -44.74 1.99
N TRP A 268 3.59 -44.05 1.99
CA TRP A 268 4.87 -44.61 1.55
C TRP A 268 5.31 -45.79 2.42
N ASN A 269 5.82 -46.83 1.77
CA ASN A 269 6.34 -48.03 2.40
C ASN A 269 7.77 -48.35 1.89
N PRO A 270 8.79 -48.30 2.77
CA PRO A 270 10.19 -48.53 2.40
C PRO A 270 10.50 -49.90 1.79
N LEU A 271 9.62 -50.90 1.96
CA LEU A 271 9.86 -52.26 1.46
C LEU A 271 9.26 -52.52 0.07
N THR A 272 8.25 -51.76 -0.32
CA THR A 272 7.49 -52.00 -1.57
C THR A 272 7.64 -50.88 -2.58
N ASP A 273 7.90 -49.66 -2.13
CA ASP A 273 8.07 -48.53 -3.01
C ASP A 273 9.45 -48.54 -3.69
N THR A 274 9.44 -48.30 -5.00
CA THR A 274 10.66 -48.27 -5.84
C THR A 274 11.35 -46.91 -5.80
N VAL A 275 10.62 -45.84 -5.49
CA VAL A 275 11.13 -44.47 -5.44
C VAL A 275 11.59 -44.17 -4.01
N PRO A 276 12.89 -43.84 -3.80
CA PRO A 276 13.39 -43.49 -2.47
C PRO A 276 12.72 -42.23 -1.92
N ILE A 277 12.33 -42.25 -0.64
CA ILE A 277 11.62 -41.13 -0.03
C ILE A 277 12.38 -39.79 -0.06
N HIS A 278 13.71 -39.83 0.03
CA HIS A 278 14.51 -38.61 -0.01
C HIS A 278 14.42 -37.89 -1.36
N SER A 279 14.15 -38.60 -2.46
CA SER A 279 14.13 -38.00 -3.80
C SER A 279 12.98 -37.02 -4.01
N TRP A 280 11.92 -37.11 -3.21
CA TRP A 280 10.75 -36.24 -3.32
C TRP A 280 10.44 -35.45 -2.04
N ILE A 281 11.19 -35.65 -0.96
CA ILE A 281 11.16 -34.82 0.24
C ILE A 281 12.30 -33.80 0.26
N HIS A 282 13.52 -34.18 -0.10
CA HIS A 282 14.68 -33.29 0.01
C HIS A 282 14.62 -32.04 -0.89
N PRO A 283 14.06 -32.11 -2.12
CA PRO A 283 13.90 -30.92 -2.95
C PRO A 283 13.08 -29.79 -2.28
N TRP A 284 12.26 -30.11 -1.27
CA TRP A 284 11.49 -29.13 -0.50
C TRP A 284 12.27 -28.46 0.63
N LEU A 285 13.45 -28.97 0.99
CA LEU A 285 14.24 -28.45 2.12
C LEU A 285 14.55 -26.95 2.01
N PRO A 286 14.96 -26.39 0.84
CA PRO A 286 15.26 -24.97 0.73
C PRO A 286 14.05 -24.07 1.03
N LEU A 287 12.86 -24.48 0.57
CA LEU A 287 11.62 -23.71 0.69
C LEU A 287 10.90 -23.90 2.03
N MET A 288 10.89 -25.12 2.57
CA MET A 288 10.05 -25.47 3.72
C MET A 288 10.82 -25.58 5.05
N GLN A 289 12.10 -25.97 5.03
CA GLN A 289 12.98 -26.04 6.21
C GLN A 289 12.27 -26.69 7.42
N ALA A 290 12.10 -25.95 8.53
CA ALA A 290 11.48 -26.42 9.76
C ALA A 290 10.04 -26.94 9.59
N ARG A 291 9.32 -26.49 8.55
CA ARG A 291 7.96 -26.97 8.25
C ARG A 291 7.93 -28.47 7.93
N LEU A 292 9.04 -29.07 7.50
CA LEU A 292 9.13 -30.51 7.20
C LEU A 292 9.41 -31.39 8.43
N GLU A 293 9.80 -30.83 9.57
CA GLU A 293 10.15 -31.58 10.77
C GLU A 293 9.11 -32.62 11.23
N PRO A 294 7.79 -32.32 11.18
CA PRO A 294 6.76 -33.29 11.56
C PRO A 294 6.79 -34.57 10.72
N LEU A 295 7.29 -34.52 9.48
CA LEU A 295 7.37 -35.67 8.58
C LEU A 295 8.51 -36.63 8.97
N TYR A 296 9.55 -36.15 9.65
CA TYR A 296 10.75 -36.95 9.92
C TYR A 296 10.50 -38.08 10.92
N SER A 297 9.60 -37.89 11.90
CA SER A 297 9.28 -38.93 12.88
C SER A 297 8.58 -40.15 12.25
N PRO A 298 7.50 -40.00 11.46
CA PRO A 298 6.90 -41.08 10.69
C PRO A 298 7.88 -41.82 9.78
N ILE A 299 8.73 -41.08 9.05
CA ILE A 299 9.72 -41.64 8.12
C ILE A 299 10.72 -42.52 8.90
N ARG A 300 11.25 -41.99 10.00
CA ARG A 300 12.20 -42.70 10.86
C ARG A 300 11.59 -43.98 11.44
N SER A 301 10.33 -43.93 11.88
CA SER A 301 9.61 -45.10 12.40
C SER A 301 9.47 -46.20 11.34
N LYS A 302 9.06 -45.83 10.10
CA LYS A 302 8.94 -46.77 8.99
C LYS A 302 10.27 -47.37 8.56
N LEU A 303 11.32 -46.54 8.47
CA LEU A 303 12.68 -47.01 8.19
C LEU A 303 13.18 -47.97 9.27
N ALA A 304 12.97 -47.67 10.55
CA ALA A 304 13.34 -48.57 11.65
C ALA A 304 12.63 -49.93 11.53
N SER A 305 11.33 -49.92 11.21
CA SER A 305 10.54 -51.14 10.99
C SER A 305 11.08 -51.98 9.83
N ALA A 306 11.38 -51.36 8.69
CA ALA A 306 11.98 -52.03 7.53
C ALA A 306 13.34 -52.65 7.85
N LEU A 307 14.15 -51.93 8.63
CA LEU A 307 15.47 -52.38 9.04
C LEU A 307 15.43 -53.56 10.01
N GLN A 308 14.29 -53.94 10.61
CA GLN A 308 14.21 -55.11 11.50
C GLN A 308 14.57 -56.42 10.79
N LYS A 309 14.23 -56.56 9.50
CA LYS A 309 14.53 -57.76 8.69
C LYS A 309 15.75 -57.60 7.77
N TRP A 310 16.35 -56.41 7.74
CA TRP A 310 17.52 -56.10 6.91
C TRP A 310 18.77 -56.92 7.27
N HIS A 311 19.59 -57.25 6.28
CA HIS A 311 20.87 -57.95 6.42
C HIS A 311 22.02 -57.05 5.94
N PRO A 312 23.17 -56.99 6.64
CA PRO A 312 24.31 -56.13 6.27
C PRO A 312 24.80 -56.19 4.82
N SER A 313 24.71 -57.35 4.18
CA SER A 313 25.08 -57.54 2.77
C SER A 313 24.16 -56.81 1.78
N ASP A 314 22.99 -56.35 2.22
CA ASP A 314 22.08 -55.54 1.40
C ASP A 314 22.51 -54.07 1.41
N SER A 315 23.11 -53.64 0.30
CA SER A 315 23.59 -52.28 0.09
C SER A 315 22.49 -51.22 -0.04
N SER A 316 21.22 -51.61 -0.23
CA SER A 316 20.11 -50.68 -0.45
C SER A 316 19.85 -49.77 0.76
N ALA A 317 19.98 -50.31 1.99
CA ALA A 317 19.79 -49.54 3.21
C ALA A 317 20.77 -48.35 3.32
N LYS A 318 22.02 -48.52 2.87
CA LYS A 318 23.00 -47.43 2.86
C LYS A 318 22.57 -46.30 1.93
N LEU A 319 22.10 -46.64 0.73
CA LEU A 319 21.64 -45.67 -0.27
C LEU A 319 20.42 -44.88 0.21
N ILE A 320 19.50 -45.54 0.91
CA ILE A 320 18.28 -44.90 1.42
C ILE A 320 18.59 -44.00 2.63
N LEU A 321 19.48 -44.43 3.54
CA LEU A 321 19.78 -43.72 4.78
C LEU A 321 20.77 -42.57 4.61
N GLN A 322 21.78 -42.70 3.74
CA GLN A 322 22.85 -41.71 3.59
C GLN A 322 22.35 -40.27 3.40
N PRO A 323 21.33 -39.99 2.56
CA PRO A 323 20.82 -38.63 2.39
C PRO A 323 20.27 -38.01 3.68
N TRP A 324 19.73 -38.80 4.60
CA TRP A 324 19.10 -38.31 5.83
C TRP A 324 20.08 -37.87 6.91
N LYS A 325 21.38 -38.13 6.73
CA LYS A 325 22.43 -37.80 7.70
C LYS A 325 22.47 -36.30 8.01
N ASP A 326 22.34 -35.46 6.99
CA ASP A 326 22.45 -34.00 7.12
C ASP A 326 21.08 -33.33 7.38
N VAL A 327 19.98 -34.11 7.33
CA VAL A 327 18.60 -33.65 7.56
C VAL A 327 18.14 -33.95 8.98
N PHE A 328 18.50 -35.11 9.53
CA PHE A 328 18.20 -35.45 10.92
C PHE A 328 19.17 -34.74 11.86
N THR A 329 18.68 -34.38 13.05
CA THR A 329 19.56 -33.84 14.10
C THR A 329 20.63 -34.87 14.45
N PRO A 330 21.88 -34.45 14.74
CA PRO A 330 22.99 -35.37 15.03
C PRO A 330 22.63 -36.43 16.08
N ASP A 331 21.97 -36.02 17.17
CA ASP A 331 21.55 -36.90 18.25
C ASP A 331 20.52 -37.93 17.79
N SER A 332 19.53 -37.51 17.00
CA SER A 332 18.48 -38.41 16.49
C SER A 332 19.02 -39.39 15.45
N TRP A 333 19.98 -38.96 14.63
CA TRP A 333 20.69 -39.79 13.68
C TRP A 333 21.55 -40.84 14.39
N GLU A 334 22.37 -40.44 15.36
CA GLU A 334 23.21 -41.37 16.12
C GLU A 334 22.37 -42.42 16.86
N ALA A 335 21.34 -41.97 17.59
CA ALA A 335 20.43 -42.86 18.30
C ALA A 335 19.74 -43.86 17.35
N PHE A 336 19.33 -43.41 16.16
CA PHE A 336 18.72 -44.26 15.14
C PHE A 336 19.70 -45.33 14.63
N MET A 337 20.93 -44.93 14.34
CA MET A 337 21.96 -45.82 13.80
C MET A 337 22.40 -46.87 14.83
N VAL A 338 22.65 -46.47 16.07
CA VAL A 338 22.99 -47.35 17.20
C VAL A 338 21.89 -48.37 17.49
N LYS A 339 20.62 -47.96 17.36
CA LYS A 339 19.48 -48.84 17.62
C LYS A 339 19.26 -49.88 16.52
N ASN A 340 19.38 -49.50 15.25
CA ASN A 340 18.89 -50.33 14.12
C ASN A 340 19.99 -50.98 13.27
N ILE A 341 21.18 -50.36 13.16
CA ILE A 341 22.24 -50.80 12.25
C ILE A 341 23.41 -51.46 13.00
N VAL A 342 23.93 -50.82 14.05
CA VAL A 342 25.13 -51.30 14.77
C VAL A 342 24.98 -52.73 15.33
N PRO A 343 23.83 -53.13 15.94
CA PRO A 343 23.68 -54.49 16.48
C PRO A 343 23.76 -55.58 15.41
N LYS A 344 23.43 -55.25 14.16
CA LYS A 344 23.45 -56.19 13.04
C LYS A 344 24.83 -56.32 12.42
N LEU A 345 25.54 -55.20 12.30
CA LEU A 345 26.95 -55.20 11.87
C LEU A 345 27.85 -55.93 12.87
N GLY A 346 27.63 -55.73 14.18
CA GLY A 346 28.38 -56.44 15.23
C GLY A 346 28.15 -57.95 15.20
N LYS A 347 26.90 -58.40 14.95
CA LYS A 347 26.58 -59.83 14.81
C LYS A 347 27.25 -60.50 13.62
N GLU A 348 27.34 -59.81 12.48
CA GLU A 348 28.03 -60.34 11.29
C GLU A 348 29.55 -60.45 11.51
N LYS A 349 30.14 -59.47 12.22
CA LYS A 349 31.57 -59.46 12.56
C LYS A 349 31.95 -60.28 13.80
N GLY A 350 30.98 -60.90 14.48
CA GLY A 350 31.22 -61.67 15.71
C GLY A 350 31.60 -60.83 16.94
N GLU A 351 31.36 -59.53 16.92
CA GLU A 351 31.71 -58.60 18.00
C GLU A 351 30.63 -58.63 19.10
N THR A 352 31.03 -58.89 20.36
CA THR A 352 30.13 -58.96 21.53
C THR A 352 29.66 -57.59 22.01
N HIS A 353 30.34 -56.50 21.61
CA HIS A 353 29.96 -55.13 21.92
C HIS A 353 29.83 -54.31 20.62
N PRO A 354 28.61 -53.94 20.20
CA PRO A 354 28.40 -53.11 19.02
C PRO A 354 29.05 -51.73 19.22
N SER A 355 30.13 -51.44 18.46
CA SER A 355 30.87 -50.18 18.53
C SER A 355 30.40 -49.21 17.45
N THR A 356 30.29 -47.92 17.78
CA THR A 356 30.03 -46.84 16.81
C THR A 356 31.14 -46.74 15.74
N ALA A 357 32.33 -47.29 15.99
CA ALA A 357 33.39 -47.45 15.00
C ALA A 357 32.96 -48.31 13.78
N ALA A 358 32.03 -49.24 13.95
CA ALA A 358 31.48 -50.04 12.85
C ALA A 358 30.72 -49.17 11.83
N LEU A 359 30.10 -48.06 12.27
CA LEU A 359 29.42 -47.11 11.39
C LEU A 359 30.40 -46.36 10.48
N LEU A 360 31.59 -46.03 10.99
CA LEU A 360 32.66 -45.43 10.19
C LEU A 360 33.08 -46.37 9.06
N SER A 361 33.23 -47.67 9.36
CA SER A 361 33.57 -48.68 8.35
C SER A 361 32.47 -48.92 7.31
N TRP A 362 31.21 -48.74 7.71
CA TRP A 362 30.07 -48.97 6.83
C TRP A 362 29.78 -47.77 5.90
N PHE A 363 29.96 -46.54 6.39
CA PHE A 363 29.79 -45.35 5.55
C PHE A 363 31.01 -45.05 4.67
N LEU A 364 32.24 -45.24 5.15
CA LEU A 364 33.46 -44.96 4.40
C LEU A 364 33.81 -46.12 3.45
N ARG A 365 34.24 -45.82 2.23
CA ARG A 365 34.89 -46.84 1.38
C ARG A 365 36.18 -47.32 2.06
N PRO A 366 36.60 -48.59 1.92
CA PRO A 366 37.80 -49.13 2.58
C PRO A 366 39.04 -48.25 2.41
N ALA A 367 39.23 -47.65 1.23
CA ALA A 367 40.34 -46.74 0.93
C ALA A 367 40.33 -45.44 1.77
N VAL A 368 39.16 -44.89 2.07
CA VAL A 368 39.01 -43.66 2.88
C VAL A 368 39.13 -43.97 4.36
N MET A 369 38.65 -45.15 4.79
CA MET A 369 38.82 -45.64 6.16
C MET A 369 40.31 -45.79 6.53
N ILE A 370 41.14 -46.31 5.62
CA ILE A 370 42.60 -46.43 5.83
C ILE A 370 43.26 -45.05 5.98
N MET A 371 42.81 -44.04 5.24
CA MET A 371 43.32 -42.66 5.38
C MET A 371 42.90 -42.03 6.71
N VAL A 372 41.63 -42.13 7.10
CA VAL A 372 41.11 -41.56 8.36
C VAL A 372 41.73 -42.23 9.59
N LEU A 373 41.95 -43.55 9.55
CA LEU A 373 42.65 -44.29 10.61
C LEU A 373 44.14 -43.93 10.71
N LYS A 374 44.77 -43.47 9.61
CA LYS A 374 46.15 -42.99 9.63
C LYS A 374 46.28 -41.62 10.29
N THR A 375 45.26 -40.76 10.18
CA THR A 375 45.30 -39.34 10.63
C THR A 375 44.73 -39.06 12.02
N TRP A 376 43.95 -39.96 12.64
CA TRP A 376 43.49 -39.83 14.04
C TRP A 376 44.57 -40.38 15.02
N PRO A 377 44.81 -39.78 16.22
CA PRO A 377 45.76 -40.29 17.18
C PRO A 377 45.08 -41.41 17.98
N LEU A 378 44.93 -42.56 17.34
CA LEU A 378 44.56 -43.81 18.01
C LEU A 378 45.84 -44.50 18.48
N ASN A 379 45.86 -44.92 19.75
CA ASN A 379 46.99 -45.66 20.33
C ASN A 379 47.17 -47.01 19.61
N SER A 380 48.40 -47.52 19.58
CA SER A 380 48.80 -48.68 18.77
C SER A 380 47.94 -49.94 18.95
N VAL A 381 47.31 -50.09 20.13
CA VAL A 381 46.38 -51.20 20.44
C VAL A 381 45.06 -51.08 19.67
N GLN A 382 44.50 -49.87 19.55
CA GLN A 382 43.27 -49.63 18.78
C GLN A 382 43.50 -49.76 17.27
N ARG A 383 44.70 -49.43 16.78
CA ARG A 383 45.07 -49.66 15.38
C ARG A 383 45.20 -51.16 15.04
N LEU A 384 45.73 -51.98 15.94
CA LEU A 384 45.88 -53.43 15.71
C LEU A 384 44.54 -54.18 15.69
N ILE A 385 43.60 -53.80 16.54
CA ILE A 385 42.27 -54.46 16.63
C ILE A 385 41.45 -54.20 15.36
N ILE A 386 41.60 -53.04 14.71
CA ILE A 386 40.84 -52.66 13.50
C ILE A 386 41.48 -53.20 12.21
N ILE A 387 42.78 -53.49 12.21
CA ILE A 387 43.48 -54.05 11.02
C ILE A 387 43.39 -55.59 10.97
N SER A 388 43.04 -56.24 12.09
CA SER A 388 43.00 -57.70 12.22
C SER A 388 41.59 -58.32 12.09
N THR A 389 40.58 -57.49 11.81
CA THR A 389 39.18 -57.86 11.48
C THR A 389 38.79 -57.23 10.14
#